data_AF-A0A9P6M9S4-F1
#
_entry.id   AF-A0A9P6M9S4-F1
#
_cell.length_a   1.000
_cell.length_b   1.000
_cell.length_c   1.000
_cell.angle_alpha   90.00
_cell.angle_beta   90.00
_cell.angle_gamma   90.00
#
_symmetry.space_group_name_H-M   'P 1'
#
loop_
_entity.id
_entity.type
_entity.pdbx_description
1 polymer ?
#
loop_
_entity_poly.entity_id
_entity_poly.type
_entity_poly.pdbx_seq_one_letter_code
_entity_poly.pdbx_strand_id
1 'polypeptide(L)'
;FVTLMRKQNKLILGIGHKIKSRTNPDLRVEIIKDFAKKHFPATPVLDYALQVENITTSKKDNLILNVDGAIGVLFVDLLRHSGAFTREESEEYIKIGTLNGLFVLGRSIGFIGHYLDQKRLKQGLYRHPWDDISYLTPGNELGRTVASLDSINKKA
;
A
#
# COMPACT_ATOMS: atom_id res chain seq x y z
N PHE A 1 6.38 19.95 7.61
CA PHE A 1 6.35 18.46 7.56
C PHE A 1 7.21 17.87 6.45
N VAL A 2 6.96 18.15 5.15
CA VAL A 2 7.70 17.52 4.03
C VAL A 2 9.23 17.65 4.16
N THR A 3 9.73 18.85 4.50
CA THR A 3 11.18 19.08 4.71
C THR A 3 11.75 18.29 5.87
N LEU A 4 10.97 18.11 6.95
CA LEU A 4 11.38 17.33 8.12
C LEU A 4 11.58 15.85 7.74
N MET A 5 10.62 15.25 7.04
CA MET A 5 10.69 13.85 6.60
C MET A 5 11.88 13.63 5.64
N ARG A 6 12.12 14.58 4.73
CA ARG A 6 13.31 14.57 3.86
C ARG A 6 14.61 14.59 4.67
N LYS A 7 14.73 15.50 5.66
CA LYS A 7 15.93 15.59 6.52
C LYS A 7 16.17 14.31 7.32
N GLN A 8 15.11 13.61 7.70
CA GLN A 8 15.18 12.33 8.40
C GLN A 8 15.39 11.12 7.46
N ASN A 9 15.49 11.34 6.15
CA ASN A 9 15.55 10.31 5.13
C ASN A 9 14.39 9.30 5.22
N LYS A 10 13.18 9.78 5.58
CA LYS A 10 11.96 8.98 5.67
C LYS A 10 11.00 9.37 4.55
N LEU A 11 10.45 8.38 3.86
CA LEU A 11 9.35 8.60 2.92
C LEU A 11 8.07 8.91 3.70
N ILE A 12 7.21 9.75 3.12
CA ILE A 12 5.91 10.07 3.69
C ILE A 12 4.97 8.91 3.40
N LEU A 13 4.44 8.29 4.46
CA LEU A 13 3.45 7.21 4.32
C LEU A 13 2.17 7.74 3.65
N GLY A 14 1.59 6.93 2.78
CA GLY A 14 0.40 7.32 2.03
C GLY A 14 0.66 8.23 0.81
N ILE A 15 1.93 8.58 0.53
CA ILE A 15 2.30 9.36 -0.65
C ILE A 15 3.06 8.49 -1.65
N GLY A 16 2.65 8.54 -2.91
CA GLY A 16 3.30 7.86 -4.02
C GLY A 16 2.45 6.76 -4.63
N HIS A 17 2.53 6.68 -5.96
CA HIS A 17 1.93 5.62 -6.75
C HIS A 17 2.89 5.18 -7.86
N LYS A 18 2.84 3.89 -8.26
CA LYS A 18 3.71 3.35 -9.31
C LYS A 18 3.38 3.89 -10.71
N ILE A 19 2.08 3.93 -11.06
CA ILE A 19 1.58 4.30 -12.40
C ILE A 19 0.79 5.62 -12.43
N LYS A 20 -0.18 5.79 -11.52
CA LYS A 20 -1.04 6.98 -11.38
C LYS A 20 -0.26 8.25 -10.99
N SER A 21 -0.81 9.39 -11.38
CA SER A 21 -0.22 10.73 -11.22
C SER A 21 -1.31 11.81 -11.11
N ARG A 22 -0.93 13.09 -11.01
CA ARG A 22 -1.88 14.21 -11.02
C ARG A 22 -2.79 14.26 -12.26
N THR A 23 -2.24 13.95 -13.43
CA THR A 23 -2.98 13.98 -14.71
C THR A 23 -3.70 12.67 -15.00
N ASN A 24 -3.37 11.60 -14.28
CA ASN A 24 -4.01 10.29 -14.35
C ASN A 24 -4.31 9.80 -12.92
N PRO A 25 -5.38 10.31 -12.29
CA PRO A 25 -5.65 10.06 -10.88
C PRO A 25 -6.06 8.59 -10.61
N ASP A 26 -5.84 8.16 -9.36
CA ASP A 26 -6.41 6.90 -8.87
C ASP A 26 -7.89 7.12 -8.53
N LEU A 27 -8.78 6.53 -9.33
CA LEU A 27 -10.23 6.70 -9.17
C LEU A 27 -10.73 6.24 -7.79
N ARG A 28 -10.06 5.28 -7.14
CA ARG A 28 -10.44 4.85 -5.79
C ARG A 28 -10.27 5.97 -4.78
N VAL A 29 -9.21 6.76 -4.94
CA VAL A 29 -8.90 7.93 -4.10
C VAL A 29 -9.91 9.04 -4.35
N GLU A 30 -10.25 9.31 -5.62
CA GLU A 30 -11.25 10.33 -5.96
C GLU A 30 -12.64 9.99 -5.41
N ILE A 31 -13.10 8.74 -5.56
CA ILE A 31 -14.41 8.31 -5.04
C ILE A 31 -14.54 8.56 -3.53
N ILE A 32 -13.53 8.18 -2.74
CA ILE A 32 -13.60 8.35 -1.28
C ILE A 32 -13.41 9.81 -0.86
N LYS A 33 -12.59 10.59 -1.59
CA LYS A 33 -12.43 12.02 -1.35
C LYS A 33 -13.73 12.78 -1.61
N ASP A 34 -14.38 12.51 -2.73
CA ASP A 34 -15.62 13.18 -3.12
C ASP A 34 -16.76 12.84 -2.15
N PHE A 35 -16.85 11.58 -1.73
CA PHE A 35 -17.78 11.17 -0.69
C PHE A 35 -17.55 11.92 0.62
N ALA A 36 -16.30 11.95 1.10
CA ALA A 36 -15.97 12.64 2.35
C ALA A 36 -16.26 14.14 2.27
N LYS A 37 -15.84 14.82 1.20
CA LYS A 37 -16.10 16.26 1.01
C LYS A 37 -17.60 16.60 0.96
N LYS A 38 -18.43 15.68 0.48
CA LYS A 38 -19.88 15.88 0.39
C LYS A 38 -20.61 15.60 1.70
N HIS A 39 -20.12 14.65 2.50
CA HIS A 39 -20.88 14.06 3.60
C HIS A 39 -20.27 14.28 4.99
N PHE A 40 -18.97 14.52 5.11
CA PHE A 40 -18.33 14.70 6.41
C PHE A 40 -18.56 16.14 6.90
N PRO A 41 -18.80 16.35 8.20
CA PRO A 41 -18.93 17.69 8.76
C PRO A 41 -17.65 18.54 8.60
N ALA A 42 -16.48 17.90 8.71
CA ALA A 42 -15.18 18.52 8.54
C ALA A 42 -14.12 17.49 8.10
N THR A 43 -13.15 17.93 7.30
CA THR A 43 -12.03 17.08 6.82
C THR A 43 -10.64 17.75 6.95
N PRO A 44 -10.29 18.34 8.11
CA PRO A 44 -9.06 19.12 8.23
C PRO A 44 -7.78 18.28 8.04
N VAL A 45 -7.79 16.99 8.39
CA VAL A 45 -6.62 16.12 8.19
C VAL A 45 -6.46 15.77 6.70
N LEU A 46 -7.56 15.51 5.98
CA LEU A 46 -7.53 15.40 4.52
C LEU A 46 -7.00 16.68 3.87
N ASP A 47 -7.48 17.85 4.28
CA ASP A 47 -7.04 19.14 3.70
C ASP A 47 -5.55 19.37 3.91
N TYR A 48 -5.04 19.02 5.09
CA TYR A 48 -3.60 19.01 5.36
C TYR A 48 -2.85 18.03 4.46
N ALA A 49 -3.37 16.81 4.27
CA ALA A 49 -2.77 15.81 3.41
C ALA A 49 -2.73 16.24 1.94
N LEU A 50 -3.76 16.93 1.44
CA LEU A 50 -3.79 17.48 0.08
C LEU A 50 -2.79 18.63 -0.10
N GLN A 51 -2.55 19.44 0.95
CA GLN A 51 -1.46 20.43 0.91
C GLN A 51 -0.08 19.75 0.86
N VAL A 52 0.10 18.65 1.59
CA VAL A 52 1.32 17.83 1.51
C VAL A 52 1.48 17.25 0.11
N GLU A 53 0.42 16.70 -0.49
CA GLU A 53 0.39 16.19 -1.86
C GLU A 53 0.79 17.27 -2.88
N ASN A 54 0.27 18.50 -2.75
CA ASN A 54 0.64 19.60 -3.64
C ASN A 54 2.15 19.89 -3.62
N ILE A 55 2.78 19.78 -2.44
CA ILE A 55 4.23 19.98 -2.29
C ILE A 55 5.03 18.76 -2.78
N THR A 56 4.52 17.54 -2.63
CA THR A 56 5.25 16.34 -3.07
C THR A 56 5.17 16.15 -4.57
N THR A 57 4.00 16.42 -5.15
CA THR A 57 3.79 16.31 -6.59
C THR A 57 4.53 17.36 -7.40
N SER A 58 4.81 18.55 -6.84
CA SER A 58 5.69 19.53 -7.49
C SER A 58 7.13 19.04 -7.64
N LYS A 59 7.53 17.97 -6.92
CA LYS A 59 8.83 17.32 -7.07
C LYS A 59 8.80 16.18 -8.08
N LYS A 60 7.70 15.41 -8.11
CA LYS A 60 7.47 14.33 -9.05
C LYS A 60 5.98 14.00 -9.14
N ASP A 61 5.44 13.96 -10.36
CA ASP A 61 4.00 13.89 -10.62
C ASP A 61 3.28 12.66 -10.04
N ASN A 62 4.00 11.57 -9.79
CA ASN A 62 3.45 10.34 -9.23
C ASN A 62 3.47 10.30 -7.68
N LEU A 63 3.96 11.35 -7.02
CA LEU A 63 3.93 11.50 -5.55
C LEU A 63 2.58 12.05 -5.07
N ILE A 64 1.50 11.43 -5.56
CA ILE A 64 0.10 11.71 -5.19
C ILE A 64 -0.29 11.02 -3.89
N LEU A 65 -1.37 11.48 -3.24
CA LEU A 65 -2.00 10.79 -2.12
C LEU A 65 -2.60 9.47 -2.63
N ASN A 66 -2.15 8.34 -2.07
CA ASN A 66 -2.65 7.03 -2.46
C ASN A 66 -3.87 6.61 -1.63
N VAL A 67 -4.47 5.47 -1.99
CA VAL A 67 -5.71 4.98 -1.33
C VAL A 67 -5.50 4.67 0.15
N ASP A 68 -4.36 4.09 0.54
CA ASP A 68 -4.04 3.80 1.93
C ASP A 68 -3.92 5.10 2.76
N GLY A 69 -3.23 6.10 2.21
CA GLY A 69 -3.11 7.42 2.82
C GLY A 69 -4.45 8.14 2.95
N ALA A 70 -5.26 8.13 1.88
CA ALA A 70 -6.58 8.75 1.85
C ALA A 70 -7.54 8.09 2.86
N ILE A 71 -7.60 6.76 2.93
CA ILE A 71 -8.40 6.04 3.94
C ILE A 71 -7.90 6.40 5.35
N GLY A 72 -6.59 6.41 5.58
CA GLY A 72 -6.02 6.71 6.89
C GLY A 72 -6.41 8.10 7.40
N VAL A 73 -6.25 9.15 6.58
CA VAL A 73 -6.59 10.52 6.99
C VAL A 73 -8.10 10.72 7.13
N LEU A 74 -8.90 10.14 6.23
CA LEU A 74 -10.36 10.22 6.30
C LEU A 74 -10.92 9.48 7.51
N PHE A 75 -10.34 8.34 7.89
CA PHE A 75 -10.79 7.61 9.08
C PHE A 75 -10.49 8.40 10.35
N VAL A 76 -9.36 9.11 10.40
CA VAL A 76 -9.04 10.04 11.48
C VAL A 76 -10.03 11.20 11.54
N ASP A 77 -10.37 11.80 10.38
CA ASP A 77 -11.38 12.87 10.30
C ASP A 77 -12.76 12.36 10.74
N LEU A 78 -13.15 11.15 10.32
CA LEU A 78 -14.41 10.52 10.72
C LEU A 78 -14.53 10.37 12.23
N LEU A 79 -13.52 9.78 12.89
CA LEU A 79 -13.56 9.58 14.34
C LEU A 79 -13.64 10.93 15.08
N ARG A 80 -12.82 11.91 14.66
CA ARG A 80 -12.70 13.19 15.35
C ARG A 80 -13.85 14.16 15.11
N HIS A 81 -14.53 14.06 13.96
CA HIS A 81 -15.50 15.07 13.53
C HIS A 81 -16.91 14.53 13.26
N SER A 82 -17.15 13.23 13.43
CA SER A 82 -18.51 12.65 13.37
C SER A 82 -19.41 13.08 14.52
N GLY A 83 -18.84 13.56 15.63
CA GLY A 83 -19.57 13.88 16.86
C GLY A 83 -19.91 12.64 17.71
N ALA A 84 -19.50 11.45 17.28
CA ALA A 84 -19.76 10.19 18.00
C ALA A 84 -18.68 9.82 19.03
N PHE A 85 -17.49 10.44 18.94
CA PHE A 85 -16.35 10.12 19.79
C PHE A 85 -15.72 11.40 20.36
N THR A 86 -15.24 11.31 21.59
CA THR A 86 -14.30 12.28 22.15
C THR A 86 -12.95 12.21 21.46
N ARG A 87 -12.09 13.21 21.72
CA ARG A 87 -10.75 13.23 21.14
C ARG A 87 -9.89 12.07 21.67
N GLU A 88 -10.06 11.74 22.93
CA GLU A 88 -9.35 10.69 23.64
C GLU A 88 -9.74 9.31 23.10
N GLU A 89 -11.05 9.04 22.96
CA GLU A 89 -11.54 7.79 22.35
C GLU A 89 -11.08 7.65 20.91
N SER A 90 -11.14 8.73 20.12
CA SER A 90 -10.65 8.73 18.74
C SER A 90 -9.19 8.31 18.66
N GLU A 91 -8.34 8.82 19.55
CA GLU A 91 -6.92 8.49 19.59
C GLU A 91 -6.68 7.05 20.05
N GLU A 92 -7.47 6.56 21.01
CA GLU A 92 -7.42 5.17 21.45
C GLU A 92 -7.73 4.19 20.31
N TYR A 93 -8.81 4.41 19.56
CA TYR A 93 -9.17 3.57 18.40
C TYR A 93 -8.07 3.53 17.33
N ILE A 94 -7.40 4.66 17.08
CA ILE A 94 -6.24 4.67 16.18
C ILE A 94 -5.08 3.86 16.76
N LYS A 95 -4.79 4.03 18.06
CA LYS A 95 -3.67 3.37 18.74
C LYS A 95 -3.84 1.85 18.85
N ILE A 96 -5.04 1.35 19.09
CA ILE A 96 -5.31 -0.10 19.14
C ILE A 96 -5.31 -0.75 17.74
N GLY A 97 -5.21 0.05 16.68
CA GLY A 97 -5.06 -0.45 15.31
C GLY A 97 -6.38 -0.78 14.62
N THR A 98 -7.48 -0.06 14.90
CA THR A 98 -8.77 -0.27 14.23
C THR A 98 -8.66 -0.18 12.70
N LEU A 99 -7.80 0.69 12.17
CA LEU A 99 -7.53 0.78 10.74
C LEU A 99 -6.94 -0.51 10.14
N ASN A 100 -6.12 -1.24 10.91
CA ASN A 100 -5.61 -2.54 10.48
C ASN A 100 -6.75 -3.55 10.36
N GLY A 101 -7.68 -3.54 11.32
CA GLY A 101 -8.89 -4.37 11.29
C GLY A 101 -9.76 -4.11 10.07
N LEU A 102 -9.96 -2.82 9.71
CA LEU A 102 -10.69 -2.44 8.49
C LEU A 102 -10.06 -3.03 7.22
N PHE A 103 -8.73 -2.95 7.10
CA PHE A 103 -8.03 -3.51 5.95
C PHE A 103 -8.12 -5.04 5.90
N VAL A 104 -7.91 -5.72 7.05
CA VAL A 104 -8.01 -7.19 7.15
C VAL A 104 -9.41 -7.66 6.73
N LEU A 105 -10.45 -7.01 7.23
CA LEU A 105 -11.84 -7.36 6.90
C LEU A 105 -12.10 -7.20 5.40
N GLY A 106 -11.77 -6.03 4.83
CA GLY A 106 -11.99 -5.76 3.41
C GLY A 106 -11.20 -6.70 2.50
N ARG A 107 -9.93 -6.98 2.82
CA ARG A 107 -9.07 -7.84 2.01
C ARG A 107 -9.48 -9.32 2.09
N SER A 108 -10.04 -9.75 3.22
CA SER A 108 -10.53 -11.13 3.40
C SER A 108 -11.60 -11.50 2.37
N ILE A 109 -12.46 -10.55 1.96
CA ILE A 109 -13.45 -10.76 0.89
C ILE A 109 -12.73 -11.16 -0.41
N GLY A 110 -11.68 -10.44 -0.78
CA GLY A 110 -10.87 -10.75 -1.97
C GLY A 110 -10.14 -12.09 -1.86
N PHE A 111 -9.60 -12.42 -0.69
CA PHE A 111 -8.93 -13.71 -0.46
C PHE A 111 -9.89 -14.90 -0.57
N ILE A 112 -11.10 -14.78 -0.01
CA ILE A 112 -12.15 -15.78 -0.18
C ILE A 112 -12.51 -15.91 -1.67
N GLY A 113 -12.67 -14.79 -2.37
CA GLY A 113 -12.90 -14.78 -3.81
C GLY A 113 -11.81 -15.51 -4.61
N HIS A 114 -10.53 -15.23 -4.33
CA HIS A 114 -9.41 -15.92 -4.98
C HIS A 114 -9.38 -17.41 -4.67
N TYR A 115 -9.64 -17.83 -3.43
CA TYR A 115 -9.73 -19.24 -3.08
C TYR A 115 -10.80 -19.96 -3.91
N LEU A 116 -12.02 -19.40 -3.97
CA LEU A 116 -13.11 -19.97 -4.74
C LEU A 116 -12.81 -19.98 -6.24
N ASP A 117 -12.17 -18.94 -6.76
CA ASP A 117 -11.75 -18.85 -8.15
C ASP A 117 -10.76 -19.95 -8.53
N GLN A 118 -9.74 -20.20 -7.71
CA GLN A 118 -8.76 -21.27 -7.95
C GLN A 118 -9.43 -22.66 -7.92
N LYS A 119 -10.41 -22.87 -7.02
CA LYS A 119 -11.22 -24.10 -6.99
C LYS A 119 -12.07 -24.27 -8.25
N ARG A 120 -12.74 -23.20 -8.69
CA ARG A 120 -13.55 -23.18 -9.91
C ARG A 120 -12.70 -23.47 -11.16
N LEU A 121 -11.51 -22.89 -11.23
CA LEU A 121 -10.54 -23.08 -12.32
C LEU A 121 -9.80 -24.43 -12.27
N LYS A 122 -10.02 -25.24 -11.22
CA LYS A 122 -9.37 -26.53 -10.99
C LYS A 122 -7.83 -26.45 -11.10
N GLN A 123 -7.26 -25.39 -10.55
CA GLN A 123 -5.82 -25.15 -10.63
C GLN A 123 -5.04 -26.23 -9.88
N GLY A 124 -3.96 -26.70 -10.50
CA GLY A 124 -3.09 -27.73 -9.95
C GLY A 124 -2.15 -27.19 -8.85
N LEU A 125 -1.27 -28.06 -8.35
CA LEU A 125 -0.29 -27.68 -7.35
C LEU A 125 0.74 -26.69 -7.93
N TYR A 126 0.94 -25.56 -7.26
CA TYR A 126 1.97 -24.60 -7.63
C TYR A 126 3.36 -25.03 -7.11
N ARG A 127 4.37 -24.97 -7.98
CA ARG A 127 5.78 -25.09 -7.64
C ARG A 127 6.54 -23.92 -8.25
N HIS A 128 7.30 -23.20 -7.44
CA HIS A 128 8.02 -22.02 -7.89
C HIS A 128 9.18 -22.39 -8.84
N PRO A 129 9.37 -21.68 -9.97
CA PRO A 129 10.48 -21.90 -10.89
C PRO A 129 11.84 -21.69 -10.20
N TRP A 130 12.82 -22.55 -10.50
CA TRP A 130 14.14 -22.49 -9.87
C TRP A 130 15.03 -21.37 -10.40
N ASP A 131 14.79 -20.94 -11.64
CA ASP A 131 15.47 -19.82 -12.30
C ASP A 131 15.09 -18.45 -11.68
N ASP A 132 13.98 -18.37 -10.95
CA ASP A 132 13.58 -17.20 -10.15
C ASP A 132 14.09 -17.27 -8.68
N ILE A 133 14.91 -18.28 -8.34
CA ILE A 133 15.49 -18.44 -6.99
C ILE A 133 17.02 -18.30 -7.04
N SER A 134 17.54 -17.29 -6.33
CA SER A 134 18.98 -17.14 -6.11
C SER A 134 19.44 -18.04 -4.95
N TYR A 135 20.09 -19.16 -5.28
CA TYR A 135 20.68 -20.07 -4.30
C TYR A 135 22.06 -19.58 -3.86
N LEU A 136 22.14 -18.98 -2.67
CA LEU A 136 23.38 -18.55 -2.03
C LEU A 136 23.73 -19.52 -0.89
N THR A 137 24.67 -20.42 -1.10
CA THR A 137 25.19 -21.31 -0.05
C THR A 137 26.47 -20.75 0.56
N PRO A 138 26.63 -20.76 1.91
CA PRO A 138 27.86 -20.32 2.57
C PRO A 138 29.08 -21.07 2.00
N GLY A 139 30.14 -20.35 1.64
CA GLY A 139 31.34 -20.91 1.01
C GLY A 139 31.33 -20.97 -0.51
N ASN A 140 30.23 -20.57 -1.17
CA ASN A 140 30.09 -20.53 -2.63
C ASN A 140 29.73 -19.09 -3.10
N GLU A 141 30.52 -18.11 -2.66
CA GLU A 141 30.31 -16.66 -2.94
C GLU A 141 30.60 -16.27 -4.41
N LEU A 142 31.19 -17.17 -5.19
CA LEU A 142 31.22 -17.07 -6.65
C LEU A 142 29.91 -17.60 -7.21
N GLY A 143 28.91 -16.71 -7.24
CA GLY A 143 27.61 -16.97 -7.85
C GLY A 143 27.76 -17.65 -9.21
N ARG A 144 26.90 -18.62 -9.47
CA ARG A 144 26.72 -19.21 -10.79
C ARG A 144 26.37 -18.09 -11.77
N THR A 145 27.37 -17.52 -12.43
CA THR A 145 27.24 -17.14 -13.83
C THR A 145 26.81 -18.40 -14.59
N VAL A 146 26.06 -18.22 -15.66
CA VAL A 146 25.20 -19.21 -16.34
C VAL A 146 25.99 -20.36 -17.03
N ALA A 147 27.17 -20.73 -16.54
CA ALA A 147 28.16 -21.57 -17.22
C ALA A 147 28.46 -22.91 -16.54
N SER A 148 27.52 -23.53 -15.80
CA SER A 148 27.76 -24.88 -15.21
C SER A 148 26.67 -25.94 -15.44
N LEU A 149 25.65 -25.67 -16.26
CA LEU A 149 24.68 -26.73 -16.62
C LEU A 149 25.28 -27.76 -17.58
N ASP A 150 26.37 -27.44 -18.28
CA ASP A 150 27.06 -28.36 -19.20
C ASP A 150 27.82 -29.50 -18.50
N SER A 151 28.03 -29.43 -17.18
CA SER A 151 28.74 -30.49 -16.44
C SER A 151 27.83 -31.60 -15.92
N ILE A 152 26.51 -31.47 -16.03
CA ILE A 152 25.56 -32.49 -15.54
C ILE A 152 25.19 -33.51 -16.65
N ASN A 153 25.32 -33.16 -17.94
CA ASN A 153 24.95 -34.03 -19.07
C ASN A 153 26.10 -34.85 -19.69
N LYS A 154 27.26 -35.00 -19.03
CA LYS A 154 28.40 -35.82 -19.54
C LYS A 154 28.63 -37.16 -18.84
N LYS A 155 27.63 -37.68 -18.11
CA LYS A 155 27.63 -39.08 -17.65
C LYS A 155 26.30 -39.76 -17.99
N ALA A 156 26.15 -40.06 -19.27
CA ALA A 156 25.34 -41.17 -19.79
C ALA A 156 26.19 -41.87 -20.86
#